data_AF-A0A1H0V0L3-F1
#
_entry.id   AF-A0A1H0V0L3-F1
#
_cell.length_a   1.000
_cell.length_b   1.000
_cell.length_c   1.000
_cell.angle_alpha   90.00
_cell.angle_beta   90.00
_cell.angle_gamma   90.00
#
_symmetry.space_group_name_H-M   'P 1'
#
loop_
_entity.id
_entity.type
_entity.pdbx_description
1 polymer ?
#
loop_
_entity_poly.entity_id
_entity_poly.type
_entity_poly.pdbx_seq_one_letter_code
_entity_poly.pdbx_strand_id
1 'polypeptide(L)' 'MSGTRMIGHALIEGKRRSVKYVVIIMCVGVGMGVAGLFEGA' A
#
# COMPACT_ATOMS: atom_id res chain seq x y z
N MET A 1 -7.98 -9.27 -5.22
CA MET A 1 -7.71 -8.12 -6.12
C MET A 1 -7.62 -6.76 -5.42
N SER A 2 -8.25 -6.51 -4.26
CA SER A 2 -8.22 -5.19 -3.60
C SER A 2 -6.83 -4.77 -3.09
N GLY A 3 -6.06 -5.71 -2.52
CA GLY A 3 -4.69 -5.43 -2.04
C GLY A 3 -3.75 -4.95 -3.14
N THR A 4 -3.73 -5.62 -4.29
CA THR A 4 -2.93 -5.21 -5.44
C THR A 4 -3.32 -3.84 -5.99
N ARG A 5 -4.62 -3.50 -5.99
CA ARG A 5 -5.09 -2.16 -6.37
C ARG A 5 -4.64 -1.08 -5.38
N MET A 6 -4.70 -1.36 -4.08
CA MET A 6 -4.21 -0.43 -3.04
C MET A 6 -2.71 -0.17 -3.19
N ILE A 7 -1.90 -1.20 -3.43
CA ILE A 7 -0.46 -1.04 -3.70
C ILE A 7 -0.25 -0.16 -4.94
N GLY A 8 -0.94 -0.46 -6.05
CA GLY A 8 -0.80 0.31 -7.29
C GLY A 8 -1.13 1.79 -7.10
N HIS A 9 -2.25 2.11 -6.45
CA HIS A 9 -2.61 3.51 -6.15
C HIS A 9 -1.61 4.17 -5.20
N ALA A 10 -1.16 3.47 -4.15
CA ALA A 10 -0.20 3.99 -3.20
C ALA A 10 1.14 4.32 -3.87
N LEU A 11 1.64 3.48 -4.77
CA LEU A 11 2.89 3.72 -5.49
C LEU A 11 2.79 4.87 -6.50
N ILE A 12 1.68 4.95 -7.25
CA ILE A 12 1.44 6.07 -8.19
C ILE A 12 1.37 7.39 -7.43
N GLU A 13 0.61 7.42 -6.35
CA GLU A 13 0.46 8.60 -5.52
C GLU A 13 1.75 8.95 -4.76
N GLY A 14 2.49 7.93 -4.32
CA GLY A 14 3.79 8.08 -3.67
C GLY A 14 4.79 8.77 -4.59
N LYS A 15 4.86 8.33 -5.85
CA LYS A 15 5.65 8.97 -6.90
C LYS A 15 5.18 10.40 -7.17
N ARG A 16 3.87 10.64 -7.29
CA ARG A 16 3.30 11.98 -7.52
C ARG A 16 3.63 12.96 -6.39
N ARG A 17 3.71 12.47 -5.15
CA ARG A 17 4.05 13.26 -3.96
C ARG A 17 5.54 13.31 -3.65
N SER A 18 6.38 12.65 -4.45
CA SER A 18 7.82 12.53 -4.19
C SER A 18 8.14 12.00 -2.78
N VAL A 19 7.31 11.09 -2.26
CA VAL A 19 7.55 10.45 -0.96
C VAL A 19 8.32 9.16 -1.15
N LYS A 20 9.29 8.93 -0.26
CA LYS A 20 10.16 7.76 -0.33
C LYS A 20 9.46 6.46 0.08
N TYR A 21 8.47 6.53 0.96
CA TYR A 21 7.82 5.36 1.53
C TYR A 21 6.31 5.47 1.46
N VAL A 22 5.67 4.33 1.18
CA VAL A 22 4.22 4.18 1.27
C VAL A 22 3.89 2.93 2.07
N VAL A 23 2.85 3.04 2.90
CA VAL A 23 2.33 1.94 3.71
C VAL A 23 0.89 1.71 3.32
N ILE A 24 0.53 0.44 3.18
CA ILE A 24 -0.86 0.01 3.08
C ILE A 24 -1.17 -0.93 4.24
N ILE A 25 -2.37 -0.80 4.78
CA ILE A 25 -2.92 -1.70 5.78
C ILE A 25 -4.33 -2.11 5.36
N MET A 26 -4.71 -3.34 5.66
CA MET A 26 -6.08 -3.80 5.47
C MET A 26 -6.40 -4.95 6.41
N CYS A 27 -7.68 -5.07 6.74
CA CYS A 27 -8.20 -6.25 7.42
C CYS A 27 -8.29 -7.42 6.45
N VAL A 28 -8.01 -8.60 6.96
CA VAL A 28 -8.26 -9.89 6.32
C VAL A 28 -9.26 -10.65 7.19
N GLY A 29 -10.07 -11.53 6.59
CA GLY A 29 -11.11 -12.27 7.32
C GLY A 29 -10.59 -12.97 8.59
N VAL A 30 -11.51 -13.31 9.50
CA VAL A 30 -11.19 -14.01 10.76
C VAL A 30 -10.27 -13.17 11.69
N GLY A 31 -10.44 -11.85 11.72
CA GLY A 31 -9.74 -10.97 12.67
C GLY A 31 -8.25 -10.76 12.39
N MET A 32 -7.79 -11.04 11.17
CA MET A 32 -6.40 -10.86 10.77
C MET A 32 -6.17 -9.49 10.13
N GLY A 33 -4.92 -9.03 10.12
CA GLY A 33 -4.49 -7.80 9.44
C GLY A 33 -3.24 -8.04 8.62
N VAL A 34 -3.09 -7.30 7.52
CA VAL A 34 -1.88 -7.30 6.70
C VAL A 34 -1.39 -5.86 6.57
N ALA A 35 -0.08 -5.69 6.70
CA ALA A 35 0.61 -4.44 6.43
C ALA A 35 1.71 -4.67 5.38
N GLY A 36 1.85 -3.72 4.46
CA GLY A 36 2.93 -3.71 3.47
C GLY A 36 3.58 -2.34 3.42
N LEU A 37 4.88 -2.28 3.66
CA LEU A 37 5.72 -1.10 3.48
C LEU A 37 6.48 -1.26 2.16
N PHE A 38 6.39 -0.23 1.31
CA PHE A 38 7.06 -0.20 0.01
C PHE A 38 7.86 1.08 -0.12
N GLU A 39 9.09 0.97 -0.60
CA GLU A 39 9.90 2.11 -1.01
C GLU A 39 9.51 2.50 -2.44
N GLY A 40 9.24 3.80 -2.65
CA GLY A 40 9.00 4.38 -3.97
C GLY A 40 10.31 4.55 -4.73
N ALA A 41 10.26 4.34 -6.05
CA ALA A 41 11.35 4.69 -6.96
C ALA A 41 11.52 6.20 -7.09
#